data_AF-A0A9E0H6T7-F1
#
_entry.id   AF-A0A9E0H6T7-F1
#
_cell.length_a   1.000
_cell.length_b   1.000
_cell.length_c   1.000
_cell.angle_alpha   90.00
_cell.angle_beta   90.00
_cell.angle_gamma   90.00
#
_symmetry.space_group_name_H-M   'P 1'
#
loop_
_entity.id
_entity.type
_entity.pdbx_description
1 polymer ?
#
loop_
_entity_poly.entity_id
_entity_poly.type
_entity_poly.pdbx_seq_one_letter_code
_entity_poly.pdbx_strand_id
1 'polypeptide(L)'
;MVMLVGALAAVALAVGLAAWTRRRRRPTAEAPSPPAVAPRTRPPIAVVRAVRRPGTTGGGLEVAASGMVCPTCRTEYAGLAYCPRDARRLVAAEDMLEGRATGGMCPRCGRGFDPGLRRCPHDGAELVPPAAYRATRKPDPPLTGVLGKACPVCRTRYDLSVRFCGKDGHDLVVVN
;
A
#
# COMPACT_ATOMS: atom_id res chain seq x y z
N MET A 1 -13.56 20.93 -50.90
CA MET A 1 -14.23 19.85 -50.14
C MET A 1 -13.24 19.09 -49.24
N VAL A 2 -12.18 18.46 -49.77
CA VAL A 2 -11.21 17.68 -48.97
C VAL A 2 -10.54 18.48 -47.83
N MET A 3 -10.13 19.73 -48.09
CA MET A 3 -9.54 20.61 -47.06
C MET A 3 -10.53 20.99 -45.94
N LEU A 4 -11.82 21.06 -46.26
CA LEU A 4 -12.86 21.44 -45.31
C LEU A 4 -13.22 20.27 -44.37
N VAL A 5 -13.21 19.05 -44.91
CA VAL A 5 -13.34 17.82 -44.11
C VAL A 5 -12.13 17.61 -43.20
N GLY A 6 -10.92 17.87 -43.70
CA GLY A 6 -9.69 17.78 -42.90
C GLY A 6 -9.66 18.77 -41.73
N ALA A 7 -10.08 20.02 -41.96
CA ALA A 7 -10.17 21.03 -40.91
C ALA A 7 -11.19 20.65 -39.81
N LEU A 8 -12.36 20.14 -40.19
CA LEU A 8 -13.39 19.72 -39.23
C LEU A 8 -12.94 18.53 -38.38
N ALA A 9 -12.26 17.55 -38.97
CA ALA A 9 -11.74 16.40 -38.24
C ALA A 9 -10.67 16.81 -37.19
N ALA A 10 -9.77 17.73 -37.56
CA ALA A 10 -8.75 18.25 -36.65
C ALA A 10 -9.36 19.00 -35.45
N VAL A 11 -10.39 19.82 -35.69
CA VAL A 11 -11.11 20.54 -34.64
C VAL A 11 -11.82 19.57 -33.69
N ALA A 12 -12.50 18.54 -34.21
CA ALA A 12 -13.17 17.54 -33.39
C ALA A 12 -12.17 16.78 -32.48
N LEU A 13 -11.00 16.44 -33.02
CA LEU A 13 -9.92 15.79 -32.27
C LEU A 13 -9.38 16.70 -31.15
N ALA A 14 -9.13 17.98 -31.45
CA ALA A 14 -8.66 18.94 -30.46
C ALA A 14 -9.67 19.15 -29.33
N VAL A 15 -10.96 19.26 -29.66
CA VAL A 15 -12.05 19.39 -28.66
C VAL A 15 -12.16 18.12 -27.81
N GLY A 16 -12.05 16.94 -28.41
CA GLY A 16 -12.04 15.66 -27.70
C GLY A 16 -10.88 15.55 -26.71
N LEU A 17 -9.66 15.91 -27.13
CA LEU A 17 -8.48 15.92 -26.27
C LEU A 17 -8.61 16.92 -25.11
N ALA A 18 -9.11 18.12 -25.39
CA ALA A 18 -9.34 19.15 -24.39
C ALA A 18 -10.40 18.72 -23.35
N ALA A 19 -11.48 18.08 -23.79
CA ALA A 19 -12.52 17.58 -22.89
C ALA A 19 -11.98 16.43 -22.01
N TRP A 20 -11.21 15.51 -22.59
CA TRP A 20 -10.63 14.37 -21.87
C TRP A 20 -9.60 14.80 -20.83
N THR A 21 -8.72 15.75 -21.17
CA THR A 21 -7.72 16.30 -20.22
C THR A 21 -8.38 17.06 -19.08
N ARG A 22 -9.44 17.84 -19.34
CA ARG A 22 -10.26 18.47 -18.27
C ARG A 22 -10.93 17.44 -17.37
N ARG A 23 -11.46 16.35 -17.93
CA ARG A 23 -12.11 15.29 -17.15
C ARG A 23 -11.13 14.56 -16.23
N ARG A 24 -9.90 14.32 -16.69
CA ARG A 24 -8.82 13.75 -15.86
C ARG A 24 -8.33 14.70 -14.76
N ARG A 25 -8.41 16.01 -14.99
CA ARG A 25 -7.96 17.03 -14.03
C ARG A 25 -9.04 17.44 -13.04
N ARG A 26 -10.28 16.96 -13.13
CA ARG A 26 -11.29 17.25 -12.10
C ARG A 26 -10.80 16.67 -10.78
N PRO A 27 -10.38 17.51 -9.82
CA PRO A 27 -10.13 17.05 -8.47
C PRO A 27 -11.46 16.50 -7.96
N THR A 28 -11.41 15.34 -7.33
CA THR A 28 -12.56 14.79 -6.60
C THR A 28 -13.08 15.89 -5.69
N ALA A 29 -14.30 16.36 -5.94
CA ALA A 29 -14.96 17.33 -5.08
C ALA A 29 -14.89 16.82 -3.63
N GLU A 30 -14.50 17.73 -2.76
CA GLU A 30 -14.33 17.56 -1.32
C GLU A 30 -15.43 16.65 -0.75
N ALA A 31 -15.02 15.50 -0.20
CA ALA A 31 -15.93 14.64 0.51
C ALA A 31 -16.52 15.42 1.70
N PRO A 32 -17.83 15.31 1.97
CA PRO A 32 -18.42 15.95 3.14
C PRO A 32 -17.67 15.50 4.40
N SER A 33 -17.28 16.48 5.20
CA SER A 33 -16.56 16.30 6.45
C SER A 33 -17.30 15.29 7.35
N PRO A 34 -16.59 14.29 7.93
CA PRO A 34 -17.22 13.37 8.86
C PRO A 34 -17.70 14.17 10.10
N PRO A 35 -18.86 13.80 10.68
CA PRO A 35 -19.36 14.46 11.88
C PRO A 35 -18.32 14.35 13.00
N ALA A 36 -18.12 15.46 13.71
CA ALA A 36 -17.22 15.56 14.85
C ALA A 36 -17.55 14.46 15.87
N VAL A 37 -16.65 13.49 16.01
CA VAL A 37 -16.73 12.47 17.06
C VAL A 37 -16.45 13.16 18.38
N ALA A 38 -17.49 13.27 19.22
CA ALA A 38 -17.38 13.78 20.59
C ALA A 38 -16.29 13.02 21.37
N PRO A 39 -15.52 13.71 22.24
CA PRO A 39 -14.49 13.08 23.05
C PRO A 39 -15.15 12.07 23.99
N ARG A 40 -14.93 10.78 23.74
CA ARG A 40 -15.23 9.72 24.70
C ARG A 40 -14.27 9.86 25.86
N THR A 41 -14.80 10.26 27.01
CA THR A 41 -14.17 10.22 28.32
C THR A 41 -13.59 8.82 28.55
N ARG A 42 -12.27 8.69 28.48
CA ARG A 42 -11.57 7.47 28.88
C ARG A 42 -11.76 7.29 30.39
N PRO A 43 -12.25 6.13 30.87
CA PRO A 43 -12.10 5.80 32.28
C PRO A 43 -10.60 5.65 32.61
N PRO A 44 -10.17 5.98 33.84
CA PRO A 44 -8.78 5.89 34.24
C PRO A 44 -8.32 4.43 34.19
N ILE A 45 -7.27 4.19 33.41
CA ILE A 45 -6.56 2.92 33.34
C ILE A 45 -5.89 2.72 34.71
N ALA A 46 -6.35 1.72 35.45
CA ALA A 46 -5.67 1.24 36.65
C ALA A 46 -4.27 0.74 36.27
N VAL A 47 -3.25 1.44 36.75
CA VAL A 47 -1.85 1.07 36.57
C VAL A 47 -1.57 -0.13 37.48
N VAL A 48 -1.76 -1.34 36.95
CA VAL A 48 -1.31 -2.56 37.63
C VAL A 48 0.20 -2.63 37.49
N ARG A 49 0.86 -2.25 38.58
CA ARG A 49 2.31 -2.30 38.77
C ARG A 49 2.73 -3.77 38.87
N ALA A 50 3.09 -4.38 37.75
CA ALA A 50 3.62 -5.75 37.74
C ALA A 50 5.06 -5.76 38.28
N VAL A 51 5.22 -6.54 39.35
CA VAL A 51 6.43 -6.79 40.13
C VAL A 51 7.54 -7.37 39.25
N ARG A 52 8.75 -6.80 39.35
CA ARG A 52 9.99 -7.42 38.84
C ARG A 52 10.25 -8.72 39.62
N ARG A 53 10.46 -9.83 38.92
CA ARG A 53 11.22 -10.98 39.44
C ARG A 53 12.35 -11.33 38.46
N PRO A 54 13.60 -11.48 38.94
CA PRO A 54 14.71 -11.96 38.15
C PRO A 54 14.80 -13.50 38.19
N GLY A 55 15.24 -14.07 37.07
CA GLY A 55 15.96 -15.35 36.97
C GLY A 55 15.19 -16.63 37.25
N THR A 56 14.94 -17.44 36.22
CA THR A 56 15.01 -18.91 36.34
C THR A 56 15.31 -19.53 34.98
N THR A 57 16.46 -20.20 34.91
CA THR A 57 16.86 -21.14 33.87
C THR A 57 16.00 -22.39 33.91
N GLY A 58 15.57 -22.90 32.76
CA GLY A 58 14.94 -24.22 32.65
C GLY A 58 14.19 -24.38 31.32
N GLY A 59 14.78 -25.15 30.41
CA GLY A 59 14.15 -25.50 29.15
C GLY A 59 12.93 -26.41 29.34
N GLY A 60 12.02 -26.37 28.36
CA GLY A 60 10.89 -27.27 28.30
C GLY A 60 9.78 -26.76 27.39
N LEU A 61 9.79 -27.25 26.14
CA LEU A 61 8.70 -27.28 25.17
C LEU A 61 8.27 -25.93 24.55
N GLU A 62 8.97 -25.64 23.46
CA GLU A 62 8.50 -25.06 22.20
C GLU A 62 6.97 -25.16 22.00
N VAL A 63 6.23 -24.15 22.45
CA VAL A 63 5.09 -23.70 21.65
C VAL A 63 5.72 -22.86 20.56
N ALA A 64 5.92 -23.48 19.40
CA ALA A 64 6.34 -22.82 18.17
C ALA A 64 5.58 -21.49 18.08
N ALA A 65 6.27 -20.37 18.29
CA ALA A 65 5.71 -19.06 18.01
C ALA A 65 5.44 -19.09 16.51
N SER A 66 4.20 -19.39 16.14
CA SER A 66 3.68 -19.41 14.78
C SER A 66 4.14 -18.11 14.13
N GLY A 67 5.19 -18.20 13.30
CA GLY A 67 5.86 -17.03 12.74
C GLY A 67 4.81 -16.23 11.98
N MET A 68 4.55 -15.00 12.41
CA MET A 68 3.57 -14.14 11.74
C MET A 68 4.29 -13.49 10.57
N VAL A 69 3.99 -13.95 9.36
CA VAL A 69 4.67 -13.53 8.13
C VAL A 69 3.87 -12.45 7.44
N CYS A 70 4.55 -11.41 6.96
CA CYS A 70 3.92 -10.44 6.09
C CYS A 70 3.74 -11.03 4.68
N PRO A 71 2.51 -11.09 4.13
CA PRO A 71 2.26 -11.67 2.80
C PRO A 71 2.92 -10.86 1.66
N THR A 72 3.23 -9.58 1.89
CA THR A 72 3.91 -8.72 0.91
C THR A 72 5.42 -8.89 0.94
N CYS A 73 6.08 -8.51 2.05
CA CYS A 73 7.54 -8.47 2.13
C CYS A 73 8.16 -9.81 2.53
N ARG A 74 7.35 -10.82 2.89
CA ARG A 74 7.79 -12.15 3.34
C ARG A 74 8.73 -12.12 4.54
N THR A 75 8.68 -11.05 5.32
CA THR A 75 9.41 -10.93 6.57
C THR A 75 8.57 -11.52 7.69
N GLU A 76 9.22 -12.30 8.56
CA GLU A 76 8.62 -12.86 9.76
C GLU A 76 8.68 -11.84 10.89
N TYR A 77 7.62 -11.80 11.69
CA TYR A 77 7.48 -10.92 12.83
C TYR A 77 6.94 -11.73 14.01
N ALA A 78 7.38 -11.39 15.22
CA ALA A 78 6.92 -12.01 16.46
C ALA A 78 6.11 -11.00 17.28
N GLY A 79 4.94 -11.42 17.77
CA GLY A 79 4.10 -10.60 18.66
C GLY A 79 3.43 -9.39 18.02
N LEU A 80 3.48 -9.24 16.69
CA LEU A 80 2.78 -8.18 15.95
C LEU A 80 1.59 -8.77 15.18
N ALA A 81 0.48 -8.02 15.15
CA ALA A 81 -0.68 -8.36 14.31
C ALA A 81 -0.59 -7.71 12.91
N TYR A 82 0.19 -6.64 12.78
CA TYR A 82 0.35 -5.89 11.54
C TYR A 82 1.82 -5.67 11.22
N CYS A 83 2.16 -5.71 9.94
CA CYS A 83 3.50 -5.43 9.45
C CYS A 83 3.78 -3.92 9.56
N PRO A 84 4.89 -3.50 10.17
CA PRO A 84 5.22 -2.08 10.32
C PRO A 84 5.56 -1.39 9.00
N ARG A 85 5.88 -2.16 7.94
CA ARG A 85 6.28 -1.61 6.63
C ARG A 85 5.11 -1.28 5.72
N ASP A 86 4.09 -2.14 5.71
CA ASP A 86 2.95 -2.02 4.79
C ASP A 86 1.58 -1.98 5.49
N ALA A 87 1.58 -1.98 6.84
CA ALA A 87 0.39 -2.00 7.69
C ALA A 87 -0.57 -3.17 7.40
N ARG A 88 -0.11 -4.22 6.72
CA ARG A 88 -0.94 -5.40 6.44
C ARG A 88 -1.00 -6.33 7.64
N ARG A 89 -2.11 -7.03 7.79
CA ARG A 89 -2.25 -8.08 8.78
C ARG A 89 -1.21 -9.17 8.51
N LEU A 90 -0.43 -9.48 9.54
CA LEU A 90 0.49 -10.61 9.49
C LEU A 90 -0.33 -11.89 9.59
N VAL A 91 0.13 -12.92 8.90
CA VAL A 91 -0.59 -14.20 8.78
C VAL A 91 0.35 -15.32 9.22
N ALA A 92 -0.19 -16.39 9.79
CA ALA A 92 0.67 -17.47 10.24
C ALA A 92 1.44 -18.06 9.05
N ALA A 93 2.69 -18.46 9.27
CA ALA A 93 3.54 -19.04 8.22
C ALA A 93 2.87 -20.25 7.54
N GLU A 94 2.12 -21.05 8.30
CA GLU A 94 1.29 -22.14 7.83
C GLU A 94 0.17 -21.68 6.87
N ASP A 95 -0.60 -20.64 7.23
CA ASP A 95 -1.63 -20.07 6.36
C ASP A 95 -1.07 -19.50 5.04
N MET A 96 0.19 -19.07 5.05
CA MET A 96 0.91 -18.64 3.86
C MET A 96 1.28 -19.79 2.93
N LEU A 97 1.73 -20.93 3.48
CA LEU A 97 2.03 -22.12 2.70
C LEU A 97 0.76 -22.71 2.06
N GLU A 98 -0.36 -22.66 2.76
CA GLU A 98 -1.65 -23.15 2.26
C GLU A 98 -2.32 -22.19 1.25
N GLY A 99 -1.75 -21.01 1.02
CA GLY A 99 -2.27 -20.00 0.08
C GLY A 99 -3.58 -19.33 0.52
N ARG A 100 -4.17 -19.74 1.65
CA ARG A 100 -5.45 -19.25 2.18
C ARG A 100 -5.40 -17.78 2.61
N ALA A 101 -4.21 -17.29 2.96
CA ALA A 101 -3.98 -15.93 3.44
C ALA A 101 -3.63 -14.91 2.34
N THR A 102 -3.77 -15.26 1.06
CA THR A 102 -3.47 -14.32 -0.04
C THR A 102 -4.62 -13.32 -0.25
N GLY A 103 -4.66 -12.29 0.59
CA GLY A 103 -5.49 -11.11 0.35
C GLY A 103 -5.22 -10.46 -1.01
N GLY A 104 -6.09 -9.56 -1.46
CA GLY A 104 -6.01 -8.97 -2.80
C GLY A 104 -5.15 -7.70 -2.87
N MET A 105 -4.60 -7.38 -4.06
CA MET A 105 -3.98 -6.09 -4.36
C MET A 105 -4.82 -5.30 -5.36
N CYS A 106 -5.01 -4.00 -5.11
CA CYS A 106 -5.69 -3.16 -6.08
C CYS A 106 -4.74 -2.82 -7.24
N PRO A 107 -5.12 -3.08 -8.51
CA PRO A 107 -4.29 -2.76 -9.66
C PRO A 107 -4.11 -1.25 -9.87
N ARG A 108 -5.01 -0.41 -9.34
CA ARG A 108 -4.97 1.04 -9.50
C ARG A 108 -4.16 1.74 -8.41
N CYS A 109 -4.53 1.56 -7.13
CA CYS A 109 -3.84 2.24 -6.04
C CYS A 109 -2.64 1.45 -5.46
N GLY A 110 -2.45 0.19 -5.86
CA GLY A 110 -1.34 -0.66 -5.42
C GLY A 110 -1.39 -1.09 -3.95
N ARG A 111 -2.49 -0.79 -3.24
CA ARG A 111 -2.69 -1.20 -1.84
C ARG A 111 -3.09 -2.67 -1.77
N GLY A 112 -2.69 -3.33 -0.69
CA GLY A 112 -3.22 -4.65 -0.37
C GLY A 112 -4.35 -4.58 0.62
N PHE A 113 -5.18 -5.62 0.58
CA PHE A 113 -6.35 -5.76 1.41
C PHE A 113 -6.46 -7.20 1.90
N ASP A 114 -7.20 -7.41 2.97
CA ASP A 114 -7.40 -8.71 3.59
C ASP A 114 -8.11 -9.71 2.65
N PRO A 115 -7.85 -11.03 2.84
CA PRO A 115 -8.59 -12.08 2.15
C PRO A 115 -10.06 -12.00 2.55
N GLY A 116 -10.93 -11.66 1.59
CA GLY A 116 -12.36 -11.47 1.80
C GLY A 116 -12.92 -10.24 1.09
N LEU A 117 -12.08 -9.21 0.86
CA LEU A 117 -12.46 -8.10 -0.01
C LEU A 117 -12.25 -8.50 -1.48
N ARG A 118 -13.29 -8.30 -2.30
CA ARG A 118 -13.23 -8.46 -3.77
C ARG A 118 -12.97 -7.13 -4.49
N ARG A 119 -13.29 -6.00 -3.87
CA ARG A 119 -13.14 -4.65 -4.45
C ARG A 119 -12.41 -3.73 -3.48
N CYS A 120 -11.62 -2.82 -4.06
CA CYS A 120 -10.91 -1.78 -3.33
C CYS A 120 -11.91 -0.75 -2.74
N PRO A 121 -11.88 -0.49 -1.42
CA PRO A 121 -12.74 0.51 -0.79
C PRO A 121 -12.48 1.96 -1.24
N HIS A 122 -11.31 2.23 -1.85
CA HIS A 122 -10.92 3.58 -2.25
C HIS A 122 -11.31 3.93 -3.68
N ASP A 123 -11.21 2.99 -4.61
CA ASP A 123 -11.39 3.24 -6.05
C ASP A 123 -12.37 2.28 -6.73
N GLY A 124 -12.93 1.32 -5.99
CA GLY A 124 -13.90 0.34 -6.48
C GLY A 124 -13.32 -0.72 -7.44
N ALA A 125 -12.01 -0.70 -7.73
CA ALA A 125 -11.40 -1.66 -8.63
C ALA A 125 -11.40 -3.07 -8.04
N GLU A 126 -11.50 -4.08 -8.90
CA GLU A 126 -11.40 -5.48 -8.48
C GLU A 126 -10.00 -5.79 -7.96
N LEU A 127 -9.94 -6.44 -6.81
CA LEU A 127 -8.69 -6.82 -6.19
C LEU A 127 -8.15 -8.08 -6.85
N VAL A 128 -6.92 -7.99 -7.33
CA VAL A 128 -6.25 -9.11 -8.00
C VAL A 128 -5.37 -9.88 -7.01
N PRO A 129 -5.17 -11.19 -7.20
CA PRO A 129 -4.23 -11.94 -6.40
C PRO A 129 -2.83 -11.30 -6.41
N PRO A 130 -2.08 -11.34 -5.29
CA PRO A 130 -0.74 -10.76 -5.19
C PRO A 130 0.22 -11.25 -6.28
N ALA A 131 0.12 -12.53 -6.66
CA ALA A 131 0.90 -13.13 -7.72
C ALA A 131 0.60 -12.51 -9.08
N ALA A 132 -0.69 -12.35 -9.43
CA ALA A 132 -1.12 -11.71 -10.66
C ALA A 132 -0.71 -10.23 -10.71
N TYR A 133 -0.85 -9.50 -9.60
CA TYR A 133 -0.40 -8.12 -9.50
C TYR A 133 1.10 -7.97 -9.80
N ARG A 134 1.94 -8.82 -9.18
CA ARG A 134 3.40 -8.81 -9.40
C ARG A 134 3.76 -9.15 -10.85
N ALA A 135 3.08 -10.10 -11.46
CA ALA A 135 3.31 -10.47 -12.86
C ALA A 135 3.02 -9.30 -13.82
N THR A 136 2.02 -8.47 -13.51
CA THR A 136 1.67 -7.29 -14.33
C THR A 136 2.52 -6.05 -14.02
N ARG A 137 3.22 -6.02 -12.89
CA ARG A 137 4.01 -4.86 -12.47
C ARG A 137 5.39 -4.93 -13.13
N LYS A 138 5.82 -3.85 -13.78
CA LYS A 138 7.23 -3.72 -14.17
C LYS A 138 8.10 -3.80 -12.91
N PRO A 139 9.12 -4.68 -12.87
CA PRO A 139 10.06 -4.72 -11.77
C PRO A 139 10.63 -3.33 -11.53
N ASP A 140 10.69 -2.90 -10.27
CA ASP A 140 11.47 -1.72 -9.94
C ASP A 140 12.94 -2.04 -10.25
N PRO A 141 13.71 -1.10 -10.82
CA PRO A 141 15.12 -1.34 -11.11
C PRO A 141 15.85 -1.75 -9.82
N PRO A 142 16.76 -2.73 -9.89
CA PRO A 142 17.50 -3.19 -8.72
C PRO A 142 18.25 -2.01 -8.11
N LEU A 143 17.96 -1.70 -6.85
CA LEU A 143 18.67 -0.68 -6.10
C LEU A 143 20.02 -1.26 -5.70
N THR A 144 21.10 -0.59 -6.09
CA THR A 144 22.49 -1.01 -5.85
C THR A 144 22.95 -0.78 -4.40
N GLY A 145 22.08 -0.38 -3.48
CA GLY A 145 22.44 -0.06 -2.10
C GLY A 145 21.33 -0.27 -1.09
N VAL A 146 21.74 -0.53 0.16
CA VAL A 146 20.89 -0.77 1.34
C VAL A 146 20.06 0.46 1.73
N LEU A 147 20.36 1.63 1.17
CA LEU A 147 19.63 2.88 1.35
C LEU A 147 19.09 3.33 -0.01
N GLY A 148 17.77 3.51 -0.12
CA GLY A 148 17.10 4.00 -1.32
C GLY A 148 16.24 5.21 -1.01
N LYS A 149 15.91 6.01 -2.03
CA LYS A 149 14.89 7.06 -1.87
C LYS A 149 13.56 6.58 -2.42
N ALA A 150 12.46 6.99 -1.82
CA ALA A 150 11.11 6.69 -2.30
C ALA A 150 10.33 7.98 -2.52
N CYS A 151 9.53 8.01 -3.58
CA CYS A 151 8.60 9.12 -3.78
C CYS A 151 7.47 9.04 -2.74
N PRO A 152 7.14 10.14 -2.02
CA PRO A 152 6.07 10.12 -1.02
C PRO A 152 4.67 9.91 -1.63
N VAL A 153 4.50 10.22 -2.91
CA VAL A 153 3.21 10.11 -3.62
C VAL A 153 3.08 8.76 -4.30
N CYS A 154 3.95 8.45 -5.28
CA CYS A 154 3.82 7.21 -6.05
C CYS A 154 4.53 5.99 -5.42
N ARG A 155 5.30 6.17 -4.35
CA ARG A 155 6.04 5.11 -3.62
C ARG A 155 7.01 4.29 -4.48
N THR A 156 7.33 4.77 -5.68
CA THR A 156 8.38 4.15 -6.50
C THR A 156 9.73 4.41 -5.81
N ARG A 157 10.56 3.39 -5.73
CA ARG A 157 11.91 3.50 -5.16
C ARG A 157 12.91 3.86 -6.25
N TYR A 158 13.89 4.65 -5.87
CA TYR A 158 14.92 5.20 -6.73
C TYR A 158 16.28 5.09 -6.04
N ASP A 159 17.32 5.14 -6.84
CA ASP A 159 18.69 5.23 -6.36
C ASP A 159 18.94 6.56 -5.60
N LEU A 160 19.92 6.57 -4.70
CA LEU A 160 20.29 7.75 -3.90
C LEU A 160 20.75 8.94 -4.78
N SER A 161 21.27 8.66 -5.97
CA SER A 161 21.68 9.69 -6.95
C SER A 161 20.51 10.53 -7.45
N VAL A 162 19.28 9.98 -7.46
CA VAL A 162 18.10 10.69 -7.95
C VAL A 162 17.54 11.60 -6.84
N ARG A 163 17.25 12.87 -7.16
CA ARG A 163 16.64 13.83 -6.22
C ARG A 163 15.12 13.90 -6.35
N PHE A 164 14.60 13.80 -7.58
CA PHE A 164 13.19 13.98 -7.89
C PHE A 164 12.59 12.75 -8.54
N CYS A 165 11.31 12.49 -8.27
CA CYS A 165 10.58 11.44 -8.96
C CYS A 165 10.33 11.82 -10.43
N GLY A 166 10.77 10.99 -11.38
CA GLY A 166 10.52 11.22 -12.80
C GLY A 166 9.04 11.13 -13.23
N LYS A 167 8.12 10.72 -12.35
CA LYS A 167 6.68 10.62 -12.66
C LYS A 167 5.88 11.85 -12.19
N ASP A 168 6.15 12.32 -10.98
CA ASP A 168 5.35 13.37 -10.32
C ASP A 168 6.18 14.61 -9.92
N GLY A 169 7.51 14.58 -10.09
CA GLY A 169 8.40 15.71 -9.82
C GLY A 169 8.64 15.99 -8.33
N HIS A 170 8.10 15.19 -7.42
CA HIS A 170 8.31 15.40 -5.98
C HIS A 170 9.70 14.98 -5.52
N ASP A 171 10.16 15.64 -4.45
CA ASP A 171 11.38 15.28 -3.73
C ASP A 171 11.29 13.86 -3.17
N LEU A 172 12.32 13.07 -3.45
CA LEU A 172 12.40 11.71 -3.00
C LEU A 172 12.94 11.66 -1.56
N VAL A 173 12.23 10.97 -0.69
CA VAL A 173 12.59 10.85 0.73
C VAL A 173 13.43 9.59 0.94
N VAL A 174 14.54 9.72 1.67
CA VAL A 174 15.38 8.57 2.02
C VAL A 174 14.59 7.63 2.93
N VAL A 175 14.52 6.36 2.56
CA VAL A 175 13.91 5.29 3.35
C VAL A 175 14.98 4.24 3.67
N ASN A 176 15.14 3.96 4.96
CA ASN A 176 16.06 2.96 5.53
C ASN A 176 15.30 1.65 5.81
#